data_AF-A0A7V2X9J7-F1
#
_entry.id   AF-A0A7V2X9J7-F1
#
_cell.length_a   1.000
_cell.length_b   1.000
_cell.length_c   1.000
_cell.angle_alpha   90.00
_cell.angle_beta   90.00
_cell.angle_gamma   90.00
#
_symmetry.space_group_name_H-M   'P 1'
#
loop_
_entity.id
_entity.type
_entity.pdbx_description
1 polymer ?
#
loop_
_entity_poly.entity_id
_entity_poly.type
_entity_poly.pdbx_seq_one_letter_code
_entity_poly.pdbx_strand_id
1 'polypeptide(L)'
;MRIIREVFCTKCGKKQVSDVKDLLNSDLFWRVCEFCRGYGLEIRVRRKASFREYLEAFYHTTGFRVQQVEAFLKDLLKNKPQP
;
A
#
# COMPACT_ATOMS: atom_id res chain seq x y z
N MET A 1 9.38 -5.84 -3.25
CA MET A 1 7.93 -5.85 -2.91
C MET A 1 7.56 -7.11 -2.10
N ARG A 2 6.98 -6.98 -0.90
CA ARG A 2 6.57 -8.15 -0.08
C ARG A 2 5.05 -8.35 -0.18
N ILE A 3 4.64 -9.53 -0.62
CA ILE A 3 3.22 -9.93 -0.63
C ILE A 3 2.89 -10.48 0.75
N ILE A 4 1.91 -9.86 1.43
CA ILE A 4 1.44 -10.30 2.75
C ILE A 4 0.01 -10.81 2.55
N ARG A 5 -0.22 -12.07 2.90
CA ARG A 5 -1.55 -12.66 2.98
C ARG A 5 -2.06 -12.50 4.41
N GLU A 6 -3.21 -11.88 4.55
CA GLU A 6 -3.83 -11.60 5.84
C GLU A 6 -5.25 -12.19 5.83
N VAL A 7 -5.68 -12.76 6.96
CA VAL A 7 -7.02 -13.32 7.10
C VAL A 7 -7.91 -12.31 7.81
N PHE A 8 -9.07 -12.03 7.24
CA PHE A 8 -10.06 -11.08 7.76
C PHE A 8 -11.41 -11.74 7.91
N CYS A 9 -12.22 -11.26 8.86
CA CYS A 9 -13.61 -11.67 8.95
C CYS A 9 -14.46 -10.90 7.93
N THR A 10 -15.30 -11.62 7.18
CA THR A 10 -16.22 -11.02 6.19
C THR A 10 -17.33 -10.20 6.85
N LYS A 11 -17.71 -10.53 8.10
CA LYS A 11 -18.78 -9.84 8.83
C LYS A 11 -18.32 -8.58 9.55
N CYS A 12 -17.27 -8.68 10.36
CA CYS A 12 -16.83 -7.56 11.19
C CYS A 12 -15.61 -6.81 10.63
N GLY A 13 -15.00 -7.31 9.54
CA GLY A 13 -13.85 -6.68 8.90
C GLY A 13 -12.56 -6.70 9.74
N LYS A 14 -12.55 -7.36 10.91
CA LYS A 14 -11.37 -7.44 11.77
C LYS A 14 -10.39 -8.49 11.26
N LYS A 15 -9.10 -8.14 11.31
CA LYS A 15 -7.98 -9.02 10.96
C LYS A 15 -7.79 -10.07 12.05
N GLN A 16 -7.71 -11.35 11.67
CA GLN A 16 -7.32 -12.41 12.61
C GLN A 16 -5.84 -12.30 12.96
N VAL A 17 -5.53 -12.41 14.25
CA VAL A 17 -4.16 -12.31 14.78
C VAL A 17 -3.63 -13.68 15.22
N SER A 18 -4.52 -14.55 15.73
CA SER A 18 -4.21 -15.91 16.12
C SER A 18 -4.27 -16.89 14.95
N ASP A 19 -3.47 -17.97 15.04
CA ASP A 19 -3.50 -19.16 14.17
C ASP A 19 -3.52 -18.89 12.66
N VAL A 20 -2.98 -17.74 12.23
CA VAL A 20 -3.05 -17.28 10.84
C VAL A 20 -2.43 -18.29 9.87
N LYS A 21 -1.36 -19.00 10.28
CA LYS A 21 -0.73 -20.03 9.46
C LYS A 21 -1.68 -21.21 9.19
N ASP A 22 -2.40 -21.65 10.20
CA ASP A 22 -3.34 -22.76 10.09
C ASP A 22 -4.60 -22.33 9.34
N LEU A 23 -5.05 -21.10 9.58
CA LEU A 23 -6.16 -20.49 8.85
C LEU A 23 -5.86 -20.41 7.35
N LEU A 24 -4.66 -19.98 6.96
CA LEU A 24 -4.24 -19.86 5.55
C LEU A 24 -4.22 -21.20 4.80
N ASN A 25 -4.13 -22.33 5.52
CA ASN A 25 -4.13 -23.68 4.93
C ASN A 25 -5.48 -24.39 5.04
N SER A 26 -6.51 -23.72 5.58
CA SER A 26 -7.81 -24.34 5.86
C SER A 26 -8.94 -23.68 5.06
N ASP A 27 -10.09 -24.34 5.04
CA ASP A 27 -11.30 -23.76 4.46
C ASP A 27 -11.86 -22.65 5.38
N LEU A 28 -11.68 -21.41 4.96
CA LEU A 28 -11.96 -20.21 5.75
C LEU A 28 -13.45 -19.89 5.89
N PHE A 29 -14.30 -20.47 5.04
CA PHE A 29 -15.75 -20.23 5.11
C PHE A 29 -16.33 -20.73 6.43
N TRP A 30 -15.90 -21.92 6.88
CA TRP A 30 -16.33 -22.57 8.11
C TRP A 30 -15.53 -22.14 9.35
N ARG A 31 -14.52 -21.28 9.19
CA ARG A 31 -13.75 -20.76 10.32
C ARG A 31 -14.50 -19.64 11.01
N VAL A 32 -14.36 -19.63 12.34
CA VAL A 32 -15.00 -18.68 13.22
C VAL A 32 -14.07 -17.52 13.48
N CYS A 33 -14.59 -16.30 13.38
CA CYS A 33 -13.86 -15.10 13.75
C CYS A 33 -13.63 -15.03 15.26
N GLU A 34 -12.38 -14.81 15.69
CA GLU A 34 -12.02 -14.69 17.11
C GLU A 34 -12.74 -13.52 17.83
N PHE A 35 -13.22 -12.52 17.09
CA PHE A 35 -13.86 -11.33 17.67
C PHE A 35 -15.39 -11.41 17.73
N CYS A 36 -16.04 -11.68 16.59
CA CYS A 36 -17.50 -11.65 16.50
C CYS A 36 -18.12 -13.05 16.60
N ARG A 37 -17.29 -14.11 16.67
CA ARG A 37 -17.72 -15.52 16.70
C ARG A 37 -18.65 -15.93 15.56
N GLY A 38 -18.71 -15.15 14.49
CA GLY A 38 -19.42 -15.50 13.27
C GLY A 38 -18.55 -16.32 12.33
N TYR A 39 -19.20 -17.21 11.58
CA TYR A 39 -18.58 -17.90 10.44
C TYR A 39 -18.30 -16.93 9.29
N GLY A 40 -17.22 -17.22 8.55
CA GLY A 40 -16.82 -16.49 7.36
C GLY A 40 -15.54 -15.69 7.58
N LEU A 41 -14.43 -16.27 7.13
CA LEU A 41 -13.15 -15.59 6.97
C LEU A 41 -12.78 -15.51 5.49
N GLU A 42 -11.99 -14.51 5.13
CA GLU A 42 -11.48 -14.29 3.77
C GLU A 42 -9.99 -13.95 3.80
N ILE A 43 -9.27 -14.29 2.74
CA ILE A 43 -7.87 -13.89 2.56
C ILE A 43 -7.84 -12.56 1.80
N ARG A 44 -7.23 -11.54 2.41
CA ARG A 44 -6.83 -10.32 1.71
C ARG A 44 -5.35 -10.36 1.43
N VAL A 45 -5.00 -10.15 0.17
CA VAL A 45 -3.62 -10.04 -0.27
C VAL A 45 -3.25 -8.56 -0.31
N ARG A 46 -2.34 -8.14 0.56
CA ARG A 46 -1.80 -6.78 0.54
C ARG A 46 -0.38 -6.80 -0.02
N ARG A 47 -0.14 -5.91 -0.99
CA ARG A 47 1.19 -5.63 -1.51
C ARG A 47 1.78 -4.52 -0.64
N LYS A 48 2.80 -4.85 0.18
CA LYS A 48 3.52 -3.85 0.95
C LYS A 48 4.76 -3.46 0.16
N ALA A 49 4.78 -2.21 -0.32
CA ALA A 49 6.00 -1.60 -0.84
C ALA A 49 7.04 -1.54 0.29
N SER A 50 8.28 -1.88 -0.03
CA SER A 50 9.40 -1.65 0.86
C SER A 50 9.64 -0.15 1.04
N PHE A 51 10.29 0.24 2.14
CA PHE A 51 10.62 1.64 2.39
C PHE A 51 11.45 2.26 1.25
N ARG A 52 12.35 1.48 0.66
CA ARG A 52 13.13 1.87 -0.52
C ARG A 52 12.26 2.12 -1.75
N GLU A 53 11.33 1.23 -2.08
CA GLU A 53 10.39 1.43 -3.20
C GLU A 53 9.47 2.63 -2.97
N TYR A 54 9.08 2.89 -1.71
CA TYR A 54 8.31 4.08 -1.35
C TYR A 54 9.13 5.37 -1.53
N LEU A 55 10.40 5.36 -1.13
CA LEU A 55 11.33 6.47 -1.33
C LEU A 55 11.65 6.69 -2.81
N GLU A 56 11.84 5.64 -3.61
CA GLU A 56 12.02 5.73 -5.05
C GLU A 56 10.78 6.32 -5.73
N ALA A 57 9.58 5.83 -5.40
CA ALA A 57 8.33 6.39 -5.89
C ALA A 57 8.17 7.87 -5.48
N PHE A 58 8.49 8.20 -4.23
CA PHE A 58 8.49 9.57 -3.75
C PHE A 58 9.49 10.43 -4.53
N TYR A 59 10.75 10.01 -4.66
CA TYR A 59 11.77 10.70 -5.45
C TYR A 59 11.35 10.90 -6.90
N HIS A 60 10.72 9.92 -7.53
CA HIS A 60 10.22 10.07 -8.89
C HIS A 60 9.07 11.08 -8.97
N THR A 61 8.18 11.14 -7.99
CA THR A 61 7.09 12.13 -8.00
C THR A 61 7.55 13.54 -7.65
N THR A 62 8.44 13.70 -6.66
CA THR A 62 8.89 15.01 -6.16
C THR A 62 10.10 15.52 -6.94
N GLY A 63 11.09 14.66 -7.19
CA GLY A 63 12.30 15.01 -7.94
C GLY A 63 12.01 15.38 -9.40
N PHE A 64 11.10 14.66 -10.06
CA PHE A 64 10.65 15.04 -11.41
C PHE A 64 9.93 16.38 -11.42
N ARG A 65 9.09 16.66 -10.41
CA ARG A 65 8.43 17.97 -10.26
C ARG A 65 9.44 19.09 -10.00
N VAL A 66 10.46 18.87 -9.17
CA VAL A 66 11.51 19.86 -8.92
C VAL A 66 12.29 20.15 -10.20
N GLN A 67 12.67 19.14 -10.97
CA GLN A 67 13.35 19.33 -12.25
C GLN A 67 12.48 20.06 -13.28
N GLN A 68 11.19 19.74 -13.34
CA GLN A 68 10.24 20.45 -14.22
C GLN A 68 10.08 21.91 -13.81
N VAL A 69 9.94 22.20 -12.52
CA VAL A 69 9.81 23.56 -12.00
C VAL A 69 11.11 24.33 -12.22
N GLU A 70 12.27 23.72 -12.03
CA GLU A 70 13.57 24.35 -12.26
C GLU A 70 13.79 24.67 -13.76
N ALA A 71 13.43 23.75 -14.65
CA ALA A 71 13.47 23.98 -16.10
C ALA A 71 12.52 25.11 -16.50
N PHE A 72 11.29 25.10 -15.99
CA PHE A 72 10.30 26.15 -16.25
C PHE A 72 10.77 27.53 -15.76
N LEU A 73 11.36 27.63 -14.57
CA LEU A 73 11.90 28.88 -14.04
C LEU A 73 13.09 29.39 -14.86
N LYS A 74 13.97 28.50 -15.32
CA LYS A 74 15.11 28.86 -16.20
C LYS A 74 14.63 29.40 -17.55
N ASP A 75 13.59 28.81 -18.13
CA ASP A 75 13.01 29.30 -19.39
C ASP A 75 12.30 30.64 -19.22
N LEU A 76 11.59 30.86 -18.12
CA LEU A 76 10.99 32.16 -17.80
C LEU A 76 12.04 33.27 -17.61
N LEU A 77 13.18 32.95 -16.99
CA LEU A 77 14.27 33.90 -16.77
C LEU A 77 15.06 34.22 -18.04
N LYS A 78 15.17 33.28 -18.98
CA LYS A 78 15.79 33.51 -20.30
C LYS A 78 14.97 34.46 -21.18
N ASN A 79 13.66 34.50 -21.01
CA ASN A 79 12.75 35.34 -21.80
C ASN A 79 12.52 36.74 -21.21
N LYS A 80 13.28 37.16 -20.18
CA LYS A 80 13.24 38.56 -19.75
C LYS A 80 13.96 39.43 -20.80
N PRO A 81 13.30 40.44 -21.40
CA PRO A 81 14.02 41.47 -22.12
C PRO A 81 14.95 42.15 -21.12
N GLN A 82 16.25 42.13 -21.40
CA GLN A 82 17.20 42.95 -20.64
C GLN A 82 16.78 44.42 -20.79
N PRO A 83 16.83 45.22 -19.70
CA PRO A 83 16.61 46.65 -19.79
C PRO A 83 17.66 47.33 -20.68
#